data_AF-A0AAE0VLI4-F1
#
_entry.id   AF-A0AAE0VLI4-F1
#
_cell.length_a   1.000
_cell.length_b   1.000
_cell.length_c   1.000
_cell.angle_alpha   90.00
_cell.angle_beta   90.00
_cell.angle_gamma   90.00
#
_symmetry.space_group_name_H-M   'P 1'
#
loop_
_entity.id
_entity.type
_entity.pdbx_description
1 polymer ?
#
loop_
_entity_poly.entity_id
_entity_poly.type
_entity_poly.pdbx_seq_one_letter_code
_entity_poly.pdbx_strand_id
1 'polypeptide(L)'
;MKAVLWTDSFQIGMMFAGLIAVLVKGAESVGGMSQAWSYAEETGRTVLTDWSPDPATRHSVWALVVGGIFTWIAIYGVNQSQVQRACSCGSLRDAQM
;
A
#
# COMPACT_ATOMS: atom_id res chain seq x y z
N MET A 1 -11.03 -23.18 -8.58
CA MET A 1 -11.02 -21.95 -7.76
C MET A 1 -10.23 -22.08 -6.45
N LYS A 2 -10.35 -23.19 -5.69
CA LYS A 2 -9.56 -23.40 -4.45
C LYS A 2 -8.03 -23.38 -4.64
N ALA A 3 -7.53 -24.00 -5.72
CA ALA A 3 -6.08 -24.02 -6.01
C ALA A 3 -5.52 -22.62 -6.32
N VAL A 4 -6.28 -21.80 -7.06
CA VAL A 4 -5.88 -20.43 -7.41
C VAL A 4 -5.80 -19.53 -6.18
N LEU A 5 -6.72 -19.70 -5.23
CA LEU A 5 -6.69 -18.95 -3.96
C LEU A 5 -5.46 -19.30 -3.12
N TRP A 6 -5.06 -20.58 -3.10
CA TRP A 6 -3.86 -21.00 -2.38
C TRP A 6 -2.58 -20.44 -3.00
N THR A 7 -2.49 -20.42 -4.33
CA THR A 7 -1.35 -19.81 -5.03
C THR A 7 -1.29 -18.29 -4.88
N ASP A 8 -2.44 -17.60 -4.85
CA ASP A 8 -2.54 -16.16 -4.64
C ASP A 8 -2.01 -15.76 -3.25
N SER A 9 -2.41 -16.50 -2.20
CA SER A 9 -1.89 -16.29 -0.84
C SER A 9 -0.37 -16.51 -0.74
N PHE A 10 0.15 -17.55 -1.38
CA PHE A 10 1.60 -17.81 -1.42
C PHE A 10 2.36 -16.72 -2.16
N GLN A 11 1.81 -16.24 -3.29
CA GLN A 11 2.39 -15.14 -4.07
C GLN A 11 2.51 -13.86 -3.26
N ILE A 12 1.46 -13.46 -2.52
CA ILE A 12 1.50 -12.29 -1.63
C ILE A 12 2.62 -12.45 -0.59
N GLY A 13 2.75 -13.63 0.02
CA GLY A 13 3.82 -13.93 0.96
C GLY A 13 5.22 -13.75 0.36
N MET A 14 5.45 -14.28 -0.85
CA MET A 14 6.73 -14.11 -1.56
C MET A 14 7.01 -12.65 -1.93
N MET A 15 5.99 -11.88 -2.33
CA MET A 15 6.14 -10.46 -2.65
C MET A 15 6.59 -9.66 -1.41
N PHE A 16 5.98 -9.89 -0.25
CA PHE A 16 6.39 -9.26 1.00
C PHE A 16 7.80 -9.66 1.42
N ALA A 17 8.15 -10.95 1.33
CA ALA A 17 9.49 -11.43 1.65
C ALA A 17 10.55 -10.80 0.73
N GLY A 18 10.27 -10.71 -0.57
CA GLY A 18 11.16 -10.05 -1.54
C GLY A 18 11.34 -8.56 -1.25
N LEU A 19 10.24 -7.86 -0.93
CA LEU A 19 10.29 -6.45 -0.55
C LEU A 19 11.19 -6.23 0.68
N ILE A 20 11.00 -7.02 1.74
CA ILE A 20 11.81 -6.94 2.96
C ILE A 20 13.27 -7.26 2.67
N ALA A 21 13.55 -8.30 1.88
CA ALA A 21 14.92 -8.68 1.52
C ALA A 21 15.65 -7.54 0.77
N VAL A 22 14.97 -6.90 -0.19
CA VAL A 22 15.53 -5.75 -0.92
C VAL A 22 15.72 -4.55 0.00
N LEU A 23 14.78 -4.27 0.92
CA LEU A 23 14.93 -3.18 1.90
C LEU A 23 16.13 -3.40 2.82
N VAL A 24 16.31 -4.61 3.35
CA VAL A 24 17.45 -4.96 4.20
C VAL A 24 18.75 -4.84 3.41
N LYS A 25 18.81 -5.39 2.19
CA LYS A 25 20.01 -5.27 1.35
C LYS A 25 20.33 -3.84 0.94
N GLY A 26 19.31 -3.04 0.62
CA GLY A 26 19.45 -1.61 0.35
C GLY A 26 20.01 -0.88 1.57
N ALA A 27 19.45 -1.13 2.75
CA ALA A 27 19.93 -0.54 4.01
C ALA A 27 21.38 -0.95 4.31
N GLU A 28 21.74 -2.23 4.17
CA GLU A 28 23.12 -2.70 4.32
C GLU A 28 24.08 -1.99 3.36
N SER A 29 23.69 -1.81 2.09
CA SER A 29 24.55 -1.18 1.07
C SER A 29 24.86 0.30 1.34
N VAL A 30 24.01 0.97 2.13
CA VAL A 30 24.11 2.40 2.46
C VAL A 30 24.78 2.62 3.84
N GLY A 31 25.14 1.54 4.55
CA GLY A 31 25.77 1.60 5.88
C GLY A 31 24.81 1.39 7.06
N GLY A 32 23.60 0.89 6.77
CA GLY A 32 22.57 0.55 7.76
C GLY A 32 21.29 1.38 7.60
N MET A 33 20.23 0.95 8.27
CA MET A 33 18.91 1.61 8.20
C MET A 33 18.94 3.04 8.74
N SER A 34 19.75 3.31 9.77
CA SER A 34 19.94 4.65 10.33
C SER A 34 20.53 5.61 9.30
N GLN A 35 21.56 5.17 8.58
CA GLN A 35 22.20 5.99 7.55
C GLN A 35 21.29 6.17 6.32
N ALA A 36 20.54 5.14 5.94
CA ALA A 36 19.50 5.27 4.91
C ALA A 36 18.43 6.31 5.28
N TRP A 37 18.05 6.39 6.56
CA TRP A 37 17.13 7.40 7.06
C TRP A 37 17.74 8.81 7.02
N SER A 38 18.98 8.98 7.47
CA SER A 38 19.70 10.27 7.36
C SER A 38 19.80 10.75 5.90
N TYR A 39 20.08 9.88 4.94
CA TYR A 39 20.06 10.23 3.52
C TYR A 39 18.65 10.65 3.03
N ALA A 40 17.59 10.02 3.54
CA ALA A 40 16.23 10.42 3.21
C ALA A 40 15.90 11.82 3.77
N GLU A 41 16.39 12.15 4.95
CA GLU A 41 16.26 13.50 5.55
C GLU A 41 17.07 14.54 4.78
N GLU A 42 18.34 14.27 4.47
CA GLU A 42 19.21 15.17 3.71
C GLU A 42 18.68 15.48 2.30
N THR A 43 18.03 14.49 1.68
CA THR A 43 17.43 14.65 0.35
C THR A 43 16.04 15.27 0.38
N GLY A 44 15.54 15.68 1.56
CA GLY A 44 14.22 16.29 1.72
C GLY A 44 13.07 15.35 1.39
N ARG A 45 13.29 14.03 1.50
CA ARG A 45 12.29 12.99 1.21
C ARG A 45 11.45 12.59 2.41
N THR A 46 11.73 13.13 3.59
CA THR A 46 11.00 12.90 4.85
C THR A 46 9.87 13.90 5.10
N VAL A 47 9.38 14.59 4.06
CA VAL A 47 8.22 15.48 4.15
C VAL A 47 6.94 14.64 4.32
N LEU A 48 6.73 14.14 5.54
CA LEU A 48 5.62 13.27 5.91
C LEU A 48 4.39 14.06 6.38
N THR A 49 4.54 15.35 6.67
CA THR A 49 3.54 16.18 7.35
C THR A 49 3.39 17.55 6.70
N ASP A 50 3.26 17.61 5.37
CA ASP A 50 2.82 18.83 4.71
C ASP A 50 1.30 18.99 4.82
N TRP A 51 0.87 19.82 5.77
CA TRP A 51 -0.54 20.14 6.05
C TRP A 51 -1.08 21.28 5.16
N SER A 52 -0.31 21.75 4.18
CA SER A 52 -0.75 22.82 3.29
C SER A 52 -2.02 22.41 2.52
N PRO A 53 -3.08 23.24 2.54
CA PRO A 53 -4.29 23.01 1.75
C PRO A 53 -4.11 23.36 0.27
N ASP A 54 -2.90 23.73 -0.17
CA ASP A 54 -2.61 24.07 -1.56
C ASP A 54 -2.74 22.83 -2.48
N PRO A 55 -3.65 22.84 -3.46
CA PRO A 55 -3.81 21.75 -4.41
C PRO A 55 -2.65 21.62 -5.41
N ALA A 56 -1.76 22.61 -5.52
CA ALA A 56 -0.54 22.52 -6.33
C ALA A 56 0.54 21.64 -5.67
N THR A 57 0.44 21.39 -4.36
CA THR A 57 1.40 20.55 -3.63
C THR A 57 1.08 19.08 -3.84
N ARG A 58 1.93 18.41 -4.65
CA ARG A 58 1.74 17.02 -5.10
C ARG A 58 1.56 15.98 -3.98
N HIS A 59 2.19 16.18 -2.82
CA HIS A 59 2.19 15.23 -1.70
C HIS A 59 1.76 15.91 -0.39
N SER A 60 0.72 16.74 -0.41
CA SER A 60 0.10 17.21 0.84
C SER A 60 -0.75 16.11 1.48
N VAL A 61 -0.93 16.19 2.80
CA VAL A 61 -1.83 15.30 3.54
C VAL A 61 -3.24 15.34 2.95
N TRP A 62 -3.70 16.53 2.53
CA TRP A 62 -5.02 16.71 1.90
C TRP A 62 -5.13 16.04 0.53
N ALA A 63 -4.12 16.18 -0.33
CA ALA A 63 -4.09 15.52 -1.62
C ALA A 63 -4.08 13.98 -1.47
N LEU A 64 -3.34 13.47 -0.48
CA LEU A 64 -3.26 12.04 -0.22
C LEU A 64 -4.56 11.48 0.38
N VAL A 65 -5.20 12.19 1.32
CA VAL A 65 -6.47 11.76 1.92
C VAL A 65 -7.59 11.77 0.89
N VAL A 66 -7.77 12.90 0.19
CA VAL A 66 -8.86 13.03 -0.80
C VAL A 66 -8.63 12.10 -1.99
N GLY A 67 -7.42 12.12 -2.59
CA GLY A 67 -7.08 11.23 -3.69
C GLY A 67 -7.09 9.75 -3.30
N GLY A 68 -6.65 9.45 -2.08
CA GLY A 68 -6.69 8.11 -1.50
C GLY A 68 -8.10 7.58 -1.40
N ILE A 69 -9.05 8.36 -0.84
CA ILE A 69 -10.46 7.95 -0.73
C ILE A 69 -11.04 7.56 -2.10
N PHE A 70 -10.86 8.39 -3.12
CA PHE A 70 -11.36 8.06 -4.48
C PHE A 70 -10.69 6.81 -5.06
N THR A 71 -9.39 6.64 -4.83
CA THR A 71 -8.64 5.46 -5.29
C THR A 71 -9.16 4.19 -4.62
N TRP A 72 -9.34 4.21 -3.31
CA TRP A 72 -9.87 3.08 -2.54
C TRP A 72 -11.31 2.74 -2.94
N ILE A 73 -12.16 3.75 -3.18
CA ILE A 73 -13.53 3.55 -3.68
C ILE A 73 -13.51 2.90 -5.06
N ALA A 74 -12.65 3.33 -5.97
CA ALA A 74 -12.54 2.70 -7.28
C ALA A 74 -12.09 1.22 -7.18
N ILE A 75 -11.10 0.94 -6.32
CA ILE A 75 -10.52 -0.41 -6.15
C ILE A 75 -11.47 -1.37 -5.45
N TYR A 76 -12.26 -0.94 -4.46
CA TYR A 76 -13.13 -1.85 -3.71
C TYR A 76 -14.61 -1.73 -4.07
N GLY A 77 -15.08 -0.55 -4.45
CA GLY A 77 -16.48 -0.29 -4.80
C GLY A 77 -16.83 -0.61 -6.25
N VAL A 78 -15.87 -0.49 -7.18
CA VAL A 78 -16.13 -0.63 -8.62
C VAL A 78 -15.33 -1.78 -9.27
N ASN A 79 -14.30 -2.29 -8.59
CA ASN A 79 -13.53 -3.41 -9.12
C ASN A 79 -14.37 -4.70 -9.10
N GLN A 80 -14.72 -5.15 -10.29
CA GLN A 80 -15.57 -6.31 -10.54
C GLN A 80 -15.06 -7.59 -9.84
N SER A 81 -13.74 -7.79 -9.71
CA SER A 81 -13.19 -8.97 -9.04
C SER A 81 -13.46 -9.00 -7.52
N GLN A 82 -13.50 -7.82 -6.88
CA GLN A 82 -13.73 -7.68 -5.45
C GLN A 82 -15.23 -7.67 -5.13
N VAL A 83 -16.03 -6.99 -5.96
CA VAL A 83 -17.50 -6.99 -5.85
C VAL A 83 -18.06 -8.40 -6.07
N GLN A 84 -17.56 -9.15 -7.06
CA GLN A 84 -18.01 -10.53 -7.29
C GLN A 84 -17.65 -11.46 -6.13
N ARG A 85 -16.49 -11.29 -5.49
CA ARG A 85 -16.13 -12.04 -4.27
C ARG A 85 -17.09 -11.71 -3.13
N ALA A 86 -17.34 -10.42 -2.86
CA ALA A 86 -18.26 -9.99 -1.81
C ALA A 86 -19.70 -10.52 -2.03
N CYS A 87 -20.21 -10.46 -3.26
CA CYS A 87 -21.54 -10.96 -3.61
C CYS A 87 -21.65 -12.50 -3.65
N SER A 88 -20.52 -13.23 -3.64
CA SER A 88 -20.50 -14.70 -3.63
C SER A 88 -20.49 -15.33 -2.24
N CYS A 89 -20.37 -14.53 -1.18
CA CYS A 89 -20.61 -14.99 0.20
C CYS A 89 -22.13 -15.13 0.45
N GLY A 90 -22.56 -16.30 0.93
CA GLY A 90 -23.98 -16.64 1.11
C GLY A 90 -24.71 -15.88 2.22
N SER A 91 -24.02 -15.05 3.01
CA SER A 91 -24.61 -14.20 4.04
C SER A 91 -23.86 -12.87 4.17
N LEU A 92 -24.59 -11.79 4.47
CA LEU A 92 -24.03 -10.45 4.70
C LEU A 92 -23.01 -10.43 5.84
N ARG A 93 -23.13 -11.36 6.80
CA ARG A 93 -22.26 -11.49 7.97
C ARG A 93 -20.89 -12.09 7.62
N ASP A 94 -20.83 -12.97 6.61
CA ASP A 94 -19.56 -13.54 6.11
C ASP A 94 -18.84 -12.60 5.13
N ALA A 95 -19.54 -11.61 4.57
CA ALA A 95 -18.95 -10.61 3.67
C ALA A 95 -18.37 -9.38 4.41
N GLN A 96 -18.68 -9.21 5.70
CA GLN A 96 -18.31 -8.04 6.51
C GLN A 96 -17.23 -8.33 7.57
N MET A 97 -16.84 -9.59 7.78
CA MET A 97 -15.69 -9.98 8.62
C MET A 97 -14.42 -10.05 7.79
#